data_AF-A0A7S3XCG7-F1
#
_entry.id   AF-A0A7S3XCG7-F1
#
_cell.length_a   1.000
_cell.length_b   1.000
_cell.length_c   1.000
_cell.angle_alpha   90.00
_cell.angle_beta   90.00
_cell.angle_gamma   90.00
#
_symmetry.space_group_name_H-M   'P 1'
#
loop_
_entity.id
_entity.type
_entity.pdbx_description
1 polymer ?
#
loop_
_entity_poly.entity_id
_entity_poly.type
_entity_poly.pdbx_seq_one_letter_code
_entity_poly.pdbx_strand_id
1 'polypeptide(L)'
;MLGMVADTCEKTFRKNREEIIKMAAGGVLDAEVRVRYESLTCLGLLLNVLSPEAQVTFHAEMVPMLLKLMKGEELMKMKTRAVQCMTNFVRGLFNEDDEQGKEDVPEDHKNLLNTYADELVQTISDLFQLSIDQNYAPLQGEALALLSCLANVMQTYFVKYYNKFMPGLINILQTAPFETTAQQELRSNCIQTVGFVLEAVHDQKELAEEGANQ
;
A
#
# COMPACT_ATOMS: atom_id res chain seq x y z
N MET A 1 14.24 -14.19 -8.44
CA MET A 1 13.84 -15.48 -9.07
C MET A 1 12.78 -16.21 -8.24
N LEU A 2 12.98 -16.43 -6.92
CA LEU A 2 12.00 -17.13 -6.07
C LEU A 2 10.58 -16.52 -6.10
N GLY A 3 10.44 -15.20 -5.95
CA GLY A 3 9.14 -14.54 -6.04
C GLY A 3 8.47 -14.61 -7.42
N MET A 4 9.24 -14.71 -8.50
CA MET A 4 8.71 -14.76 -9.88
C MET A 4 8.14 -16.14 -10.26
N VAL A 5 8.52 -17.20 -9.53
CA VAL A 5 8.00 -18.56 -9.75
C VAL A 5 6.95 -18.94 -8.71
N ALA A 6 6.62 -18.01 -7.79
CA ALA A 6 5.75 -18.26 -6.65
C ALA A 6 4.34 -18.66 -7.12
N ASP A 7 3.77 -17.95 -8.09
CA ASP A 7 2.44 -18.24 -8.65
C ASP A 7 2.37 -19.66 -9.22
N THR A 8 3.44 -20.10 -9.90
CA THR A 8 3.48 -21.44 -10.52
C THR A 8 3.70 -22.56 -9.49
N CYS A 9 4.17 -22.22 -8.30
CA CYS A 9 4.54 -23.15 -7.22
C CYS A 9 3.71 -22.93 -5.94
N GLU A 10 2.57 -22.25 -6.03
CA GLU A 10 1.76 -21.79 -4.91
C GLU A 10 1.48 -22.89 -3.87
N LYS A 11 1.06 -24.09 -4.32
CA LYS A 11 0.79 -25.22 -3.41
C LYS A 11 1.98 -25.62 -2.54
N THR A 12 3.19 -25.58 -3.10
CA THR A 12 4.42 -25.89 -2.37
C THR A 12 4.79 -24.74 -1.45
N PHE A 13 4.54 -23.51 -1.90
CA PHE A 13 4.88 -22.31 -1.14
C PHE A 13 3.97 -22.15 0.09
N ARG A 14 2.67 -22.38 -0.05
CA ARG A 14 1.71 -22.38 1.08
C ARG A 14 2.06 -23.44 2.14
N LYS A 15 2.53 -24.62 1.72
CA LYS A 15 3.00 -25.69 2.62
C LYS A 15 4.24 -25.29 3.43
N ASN A 16 5.17 -24.52 2.85
CA ASN A 16 6.44 -24.12 3.46
C ASN A 16 6.51 -22.61 3.74
N ARG A 17 5.35 -21.97 3.96
CA ARG A 17 5.22 -20.50 3.99
C ARG A 17 6.15 -19.82 4.98
N GLU A 18 6.34 -20.41 6.16
CA GLU A 18 7.18 -19.82 7.20
C GLU A 18 8.64 -19.73 6.78
N GLU A 19 9.19 -20.81 6.22
CA GLU A 19 10.57 -20.85 5.74
C GLU A 19 10.77 -19.89 4.56
N ILE A 20 9.82 -19.85 3.63
CA ILE A 20 9.88 -19.01 2.43
C ILE A 20 9.81 -17.53 2.79
N ILE A 21 8.91 -17.14 3.68
CA ILE A 21 8.80 -15.77 4.17
C ILE A 21 10.07 -15.37 4.93
N LYS A 22 10.57 -16.22 5.83
CA LYS A 22 11.83 -15.97 6.56
C LYS A 22 13.01 -15.79 5.60
N MET A 23 13.11 -16.63 4.58
CA MET A 23 14.15 -16.53 3.56
C MET A 23 14.07 -15.22 2.78
N ALA A 24 12.87 -14.82 2.36
CA ALA A 24 12.67 -13.58 1.62
C ALA A 24 12.92 -12.33 2.48
N ALA A 25 12.48 -12.35 3.74
CA ALA A 25 12.69 -11.27 4.70
C ALA A 25 14.15 -11.13 5.13
N GLY A 26 14.95 -12.21 5.09
CA GLY A 26 16.33 -12.24 5.58
C GLY A 26 17.27 -11.22 4.92
N GLY A 27 17.04 -10.86 3.66
CA GLY A 27 17.86 -9.85 2.95
C GLY A 27 17.28 -8.43 2.98
N VAL A 28 16.11 -8.22 3.58
CA VAL A 28 15.41 -6.91 3.54
C VAL A 28 16.14 -5.83 4.33
N LEU A 29 16.96 -6.22 5.32
CA LEU A 29 17.79 -5.31 6.13
C LEU A 29 19.29 -5.47 5.85
N ASP A 30 19.66 -6.08 4.72
CA ASP A 30 21.06 -6.29 4.34
C ASP A 30 21.80 -4.95 4.15
N ALA A 31 23.11 -4.91 4.38
CA ALA A 31 23.91 -3.70 4.17
C ALA A 31 23.95 -3.29 2.68
N GLU A 32 23.93 -4.26 1.77
CA GLU A 32 23.99 -4.07 0.33
C GLU A 32 22.61 -3.66 -0.23
N VAL A 33 22.54 -2.45 -0.81
CA VAL A 33 21.31 -1.86 -1.33
C VAL A 33 20.62 -2.77 -2.34
N ARG A 34 21.40 -3.44 -3.20
CA ARG A 34 20.86 -4.34 -4.21
C ARG A 34 20.21 -5.57 -3.60
N VAL A 35 20.78 -6.12 -2.53
CA VAL A 35 20.19 -7.26 -1.82
C VAL A 35 18.86 -6.86 -1.21
N ARG A 36 18.82 -5.72 -0.49
CA ARG A 36 17.55 -5.21 0.08
C ARG A 36 16.47 -5.01 -0.98
N TYR A 37 16.83 -4.40 -2.12
CA TYR A 37 15.89 -4.13 -3.19
C TYR A 37 15.28 -5.42 -3.78
N GLU A 38 16.11 -6.42 -4.06
CA GLU A 38 15.65 -7.71 -4.59
C GLU A 38 14.87 -8.50 -3.53
N SER A 39 15.26 -8.43 -2.26
CA SER A 39 14.54 -9.05 -1.15
C SER A 39 13.16 -8.43 -0.93
N LEU A 40 13.03 -7.10 -0.96
CA LEU A 40 11.72 -6.44 -0.92
C LEU A 40 10.85 -6.80 -2.12
N THR A 41 11.44 -6.88 -3.31
CA THR A 41 10.73 -7.30 -4.52
C THR A 41 10.21 -8.72 -4.39
N CYS A 42 11.07 -9.63 -3.92
CA CYS A 42 10.71 -11.03 -3.69
C CYS A 42 9.64 -11.17 -2.61
N LEU A 43 9.78 -10.45 -1.49
CA LEU A 43 8.82 -10.46 -0.39
C LEU A 43 7.46 -9.95 -0.85
N GLY A 44 7.42 -8.82 -1.58
CA GLY A 44 6.19 -8.26 -2.12
C GLY A 44 5.44 -9.23 -3.04
N LEU A 45 6.15 -9.98 -3.89
CA LEU A 45 5.52 -11.01 -4.75
C LEU A 45 4.96 -12.16 -3.91
N LEU A 46 5.74 -12.65 -2.94
CA LEU A 46 5.31 -13.73 -2.06
C LEU A 46 4.09 -13.36 -1.21
N LEU A 47 3.97 -12.10 -0.79
CA LEU A 47 2.81 -11.60 -0.05
C LEU A 47 1.51 -11.70 -0.85
N ASN A 48 1.57 -11.52 -2.17
CA ASN A 48 0.40 -11.73 -3.03
C ASN A 48 0.05 -13.22 -3.12
N VAL A 49 1.06 -14.08 -3.35
CA VAL A 49 0.85 -15.54 -3.52
C VAL A 49 0.37 -16.22 -2.24
N LEU A 50 0.84 -15.75 -1.09
CA LEU A 50 0.55 -16.34 0.22
C LEU A 50 -0.54 -15.58 0.96
N SER A 51 -1.27 -14.72 0.25
CA SER A 51 -2.41 -13.97 0.77
C SER A 51 -3.59 -14.90 1.08
N PRO A 52 -4.37 -14.61 2.15
CA PRO A 52 -4.11 -13.61 3.21
C PRO A 52 -3.25 -14.15 4.37
N GLU A 53 -2.87 -15.43 4.36
CA GLU A 53 -2.29 -16.10 5.52
C GLU A 53 -0.92 -15.54 5.90
N ALA A 54 -0.12 -15.07 4.94
CA ALA A 54 1.15 -14.41 5.25
C ALA A 54 0.96 -13.12 6.05
N GLN A 55 -0.04 -12.33 5.67
CA GLN A 55 -0.39 -11.07 6.32
C GLN A 55 -0.83 -11.36 7.76
N VAL A 56 -1.80 -12.27 7.93
CA VAL A 56 -2.35 -12.64 9.24
C VAL A 56 -1.30 -13.31 10.14
N THR A 57 -0.36 -14.07 9.59
CA THR A 57 0.65 -14.78 10.40
C THR A 57 1.83 -13.89 10.79
N PHE A 58 2.30 -13.02 9.88
CA PHE A 58 3.59 -12.35 10.03
C PHE A 58 3.50 -10.82 10.19
N HIS A 59 2.30 -10.23 10.29
CA HIS A 59 2.12 -8.78 10.42
C HIS A 59 2.97 -8.14 11.52
N ALA A 60 3.09 -8.80 12.67
CA ALA A 60 3.80 -8.27 13.84
C ALA A 60 5.30 -8.04 13.61
N GLU A 61 5.91 -8.79 12.69
CA GLU A 61 7.31 -8.59 12.30
C GLU A 61 7.42 -7.75 11.03
N MET A 62 6.56 -8.01 10.04
CA MET A 62 6.63 -7.37 8.72
C MET A 62 6.28 -5.88 8.77
N VAL A 63 5.19 -5.50 9.43
CA VAL A 63 4.70 -4.11 9.38
C VAL A 63 5.70 -3.15 10.02
N PRO A 64 6.25 -3.41 11.23
CA PRO A 64 7.28 -2.54 11.80
C PRO A 64 8.55 -2.47 10.96
N MET A 65 8.97 -3.60 10.37
CA MET A 65 10.15 -3.65 9.50
C MET A 65 9.97 -2.80 8.24
N LEU A 66 8.82 -2.91 7.56
CA LEU A 66 8.52 -2.13 6.36
C LEU A 66 8.35 -0.64 6.68
N LEU A 67 7.68 -0.29 7.79
CA LEU A 67 7.56 1.09 8.26
C LEU A 67 8.94 1.73 8.51
N LYS A 68 9.85 0.99 9.14
CA LYS A 68 11.23 1.44 9.35
C LYS A 68 11.93 1.77 8.03
N LEU A 69 11.77 0.93 7.00
CA LEU A 69 12.37 1.16 5.68
C LEU A 69 11.74 2.33 4.93
N MET A 70 10.40 2.41 4.95
CA MET A 70 9.65 3.52 4.37
C MET A 70 10.13 4.87 4.92
N LYS A 71 10.36 4.95 6.24
CA LYS A 71 10.87 6.16 6.90
C LYS A 71 12.36 6.38 6.66
N GLY A 72 13.18 5.36 6.90
CA GLY A 72 14.63 5.50 7.08
C GLY A 72 15.50 5.30 5.84
N GLU A 73 14.98 4.82 4.71
CA GLU A 73 15.78 4.72 3.48
C GLU A 73 15.98 6.11 2.86
N GLU A 74 17.23 6.46 2.54
CA GLU A 74 17.58 7.75 1.90
C GLU A 74 17.35 7.71 0.38
N LEU A 75 17.56 6.56 -0.25
CA LEU A 75 17.41 6.42 -1.69
C LEU A 75 15.92 6.34 -2.06
N MET A 76 15.43 7.33 -2.82
CA MET A 76 14.02 7.40 -3.25
C MET A 76 13.52 6.11 -3.94
N LYS A 77 14.36 5.49 -4.77
CA LYS A 77 14.05 4.21 -5.41
C LYS A 77 13.84 3.07 -4.40
N MET A 78 14.64 3.05 -3.33
CA MET A 78 14.55 2.03 -2.28
C MET A 78 13.34 2.28 -1.38
N LYS A 79 13.09 3.54 -1.03
CA LYS A 79 11.89 4.00 -0.33
C LYS A 79 10.62 3.59 -1.08
N THR A 80 10.57 3.85 -2.39
CA THR A 80 9.46 3.43 -3.27
C THR A 80 9.25 1.92 -3.25
N ARG A 81 10.33 1.13 -3.26
CA ARG A 81 10.24 -0.33 -3.18
C ARG A 81 9.69 -0.80 -1.83
N ALA A 82 10.03 -0.14 -0.74
CA ALA A 82 9.45 -0.43 0.58
C ALA A 82 7.95 -0.10 0.63
N VAL A 83 7.54 1.05 0.07
CA VAL A 83 6.11 1.39 -0.05
C VAL A 83 5.38 0.33 -0.86
N GLN A 84 5.91 -0.08 -2.02
CA GLN A 84 5.27 -1.11 -2.84
C GLN A 84 5.12 -2.45 -2.12
N CYS A 85 6.13 -2.88 -1.34
CA CYS A 85 6.02 -4.10 -0.54
C CYS A 85 4.94 -3.97 0.53
N MET A 86 4.79 -2.80 1.16
CA MET A 86 3.68 -2.50 2.08
C MET A 86 2.33 -2.47 1.34
N THR A 87 2.26 -1.92 0.12
CA THR A 87 1.05 -1.96 -0.73
C THR A 87 0.61 -3.39 -0.96
N ASN A 88 1.52 -4.30 -1.31
CA ASN A 88 1.20 -5.72 -1.49
C ASN A 88 0.77 -6.40 -0.20
N PHE A 89 1.38 -6.04 0.93
CA PHE A 89 0.93 -6.49 2.25
C PHE A 89 -0.52 -6.11 2.50
N VAL A 90 -0.86 -4.81 2.37
CA VAL A 90 -2.22 -4.31 2.63
C VAL A 90 -3.21 -4.86 1.60
N ARG A 91 -2.82 -4.97 0.32
CA ARG A 91 -3.64 -5.57 -0.73
C ARG A 91 -4.05 -7.00 -0.37
N GLY A 92 -3.14 -7.83 0.12
CA GLY A 92 -3.51 -9.19 0.51
C GLY A 92 -4.39 -9.31 1.77
N LEU A 93 -4.85 -8.19 2.35
CA LEU A 93 -5.91 -8.22 3.37
C LEU A 93 -7.31 -8.19 2.75
N PHE A 94 -7.44 -7.87 1.46
CA PHE A 94 -8.68 -7.87 0.71
C PHE A 94 -8.44 -8.55 -0.65
N ASN A 95 -9.03 -9.71 -0.87
CA ASN A 95 -8.84 -10.42 -2.13
C ASN A 95 -9.53 -9.64 -3.26
N GLU A 96 -8.79 -9.29 -4.32
CA GLU A 96 -9.35 -8.69 -5.54
C GLU A 96 -10.01 -9.76 -6.44
N ASP A 97 -9.65 -11.04 -6.27
CA ASP A 97 -10.07 -12.17 -7.12
C ASP A 97 -11.34 -12.91 -6.65
N ASP A 98 -12.00 -12.44 -5.60
CA ASP A 98 -13.30 -13.00 -5.21
C ASP A 98 -14.36 -12.51 -6.21
N GLU A 99 -14.48 -13.25 -7.33
CA GLU A 99 -15.42 -13.06 -8.45
C GLU A 99 -16.91 -13.04 -8.03
N GLN A 100 -17.20 -13.21 -6.73
CA GLN A 100 -18.52 -13.13 -6.12
C GLN A 100 -18.62 -11.81 -5.35
N GLY A 101 -19.06 -10.78 -6.08
CA GLY A 101 -19.08 -9.39 -5.66
C GLY A 101 -19.33 -9.13 -4.16
N LYS A 102 -18.43 -8.34 -3.58
CA LYS A 102 -18.54 -7.69 -2.27
C LYS A 102 -18.74 -8.66 -1.10
N GLU A 103 -17.76 -9.53 -0.84
CA GLU A 103 -17.51 -9.82 0.58
C GLU A 103 -16.79 -8.61 1.18
N ASP A 104 -17.44 -7.99 2.19
CA ASP A 104 -16.79 -7.00 3.03
C ASP A 104 -15.48 -7.58 3.58
N VAL A 105 -14.44 -6.75 3.65
CA VAL A 105 -13.16 -7.14 4.22
C VAL A 105 -13.39 -7.77 5.60
N PRO A 106 -12.85 -8.97 5.90
CA PRO A 106 -13.06 -9.61 7.19
C PRO A 106 -12.70 -8.68 8.35
N GLU A 107 -13.55 -8.62 9.38
CA GLU A 107 -13.35 -7.68 10.50
C GLU A 107 -12.00 -7.89 11.21
N ASP A 108 -11.53 -9.14 11.28
CA ASP A 108 -10.20 -9.47 11.82
C ASP A 108 -9.06 -8.84 11.01
N HIS A 109 -9.20 -8.73 9.68
CA HIS A 109 -8.22 -8.07 8.82
C HIS A 109 -8.25 -6.55 9.02
N LYS A 110 -9.45 -5.96 9.20
CA LYS A 110 -9.60 -4.54 9.55
C LYS A 110 -8.94 -4.25 10.88
N ASN A 111 -9.21 -5.06 11.91
CA ASN A 111 -8.63 -4.94 13.25
C ASN A 111 -7.10 -5.08 13.22
N LEU A 112 -6.58 -6.04 12.45
CA LEU A 112 -5.15 -6.21 12.23
C LEU A 112 -4.54 -4.92 11.65
N LEU A 113 -5.09 -4.39 10.56
CA LEU A 113 -4.55 -3.17 9.94
C LEU A 113 -4.71 -1.95 10.86
N ASN A 114 -5.83 -1.85 11.56
CA ASN A 114 -6.13 -0.75 12.47
C ASN A 114 -5.13 -0.68 13.65
N THR A 115 -4.54 -1.80 14.04
CA THR A 115 -3.44 -1.86 15.03
C THR A 115 -2.22 -1.02 14.61
N TYR A 116 -2.00 -0.84 13.31
CA TYR A 116 -0.87 -0.10 12.74
C TYR A 116 -1.28 1.20 12.05
N ALA A 117 -2.58 1.48 11.96
CA ALA A 117 -3.10 2.47 11.03
C ALA A 117 -2.61 3.89 11.30
N ASP A 118 -2.52 4.32 12.57
CA ASP A 118 -2.09 5.69 12.87
C ASP A 118 -0.65 5.95 12.37
N GLU A 119 0.27 5.01 12.62
CA GLU A 119 1.65 5.13 12.16
C GLU A 119 1.77 4.97 10.64
N LEU A 120 1.03 4.02 10.05
CA LEU A 120 1.06 3.76 8.62
C LEU A 120 0.49 4.94 7.82
N VAL A 121 -0.63 5.50 8.27
CA VAL A 121 -1.27 6.67 7.66
C VAL A 121 -0.41 7.92 7.82
N GLN A 122 0.25 8.12 8.97
CA GLN A 122 1.22 9.19 9.10
C GLN A 122 2.37 9.02 8.12
N THR A 123 2.96 7.84 8.07
CA THR A 123 4.10 7.56 7.19
C THR A 123 3.74 7.78 5.73
N ILE A 124 2.59 7.28 5.26
CA ILE A 124 2.22 7.43 3.84
C ILE A 124 1.84 8.86 3.49
N SER A 125 1.27 9.63 4.43
CA SER A 125 1.01 11.06 4.23
C SER A 125 2.31 11.85 4.06
N ASP A 126 3.31 11.59 4.90
CA ASP A 126 4.62 12.25 4.80
C ASP A 126 5.32 11.88 3.48
N LEU A 127 5.23 10.60 3.07
CA LEU A 127 5.80 10.12 1.80
C LEU A 127 5.08 10.66 0.58
N PHE A 128 3.76 10.81 0.65
CA PHE A 128 2.97 11.42 -0.41
C PHE A 128 3.37 12.87 -0.61
N GLN A 129 3.46 13.66 0.47
CA GLN A 129 3.93 15.04 0.40
C GLN A 129 5.36 15.12 -0.16
N LEU A 130 6.28 14.30 0.36
CA LEU A 130 7.65 14.20 -0.13
C LEU A 130 7.70 13.91 -1.64
N SER A 131 6.86 12.99 -2.11
CA SER A 131 6.80 12.60 -3.52
C SER A 131 6.31 13.72 -4.43
N ILE A 132 5.41 14.58 -3.94
CA ILE A 132 4.94 15.79 -4.63
C ILE A 132 6.06 16.83 -4.65
N ASP A 133 6.66 17.13 -3.50
CA ASP A 133 7.71 18.15 -3.35
C ASP A 133 8.94 17.85 -4.23
N GLN A 134 9.32 16.57 -4.32
CA GLN A 134 10.43 16.14 -5.17
C GLN A 134 10.02 15.85 -6.63
N ASN A 135 8.74 15.97 -6.97
CA ASN A 135 8.19 15.60 -8.27
C ASN A 135 8.64 14.19 -8.75
N TYR A 136 8.60 13.21 -7.84
CA TYR A 136 9.10 11.87 -8.08
C TYR A 136 7.95 10.88 -8.34
N ALA A 137 7.57 10.77 -9.62
CA ALA A 137 6.41 10.00 -10.09
C ALA A 137 6.32 8.55 -9.56
N PRO A 138 7.41 7.75 -9.48
CA PRO A 138 7.31 6.38 -8.97
C PRO A 138 6.80 6.31 -7.52
N LEU A 139 7.26 7.22 -6.65
CA LEU A 139 6.77 7.24 -5.27
C LEU A 139 5.35 7.80 -5.18
N GLN A 140 5.00 8.78 -6.02
CA GLN A 140 3.62 9.30 -6.07
C GLN A 140 2.63 8.17 -6.42
N GLY A 141 2.95 7.37 -7.43
CA GLY A 141 2.13 6.24 -7.84
C GLY A 141 1.95 5.20 -6.73
N GLU A 142 3.04 4.77 -6.10
CA GLU A 142 2.97 3.79 -5.00
C GLU A 142 2.31 4.35 -3.73
N ALA A 143 2.46 5.64 -3.46
CA ALA A 143 1.78 6.28 -2.34
C ALA A 143 0.26 6.32 -2.51
N LEU A 144 -0.21 6.66 -3.72
CA LEU A 144 -1.62 6.61 -4.09
C LEU A 144 -2.18 5.18 -4.06
N ALA A 145 -1.40 4.21 -4.54
CA ALA A 145 -1.79 2.79 -4.51
C ALA A 145 -1.95 2.27 -3.06
N LEU A 146 -0.99 2.57 -2.18
CA LEU A 146 -1.09 2.20 -0.77
C LEU A 146 -2.28 2.91 -0.09
N LEU A 147 -2.49 4.19 -0.38
CA LEU A 147 -3.63 4.95 0.15
C LEU A 147 -4.97 4.34 -0.28
N SER A 148 -5.09 3.94 -1.55
CA SER A 148 -6.26 3.22 -2.06
C SER A 148 -6.51 1.91 -1.32
N CYS A 149 -5.45 1.11 -1.13
CA CYS A 149 -5.52 -0.16 -0.40
C CYS A 149 -5.94 0.07 1.07
N LEU A 150 -5.39 1.10 1.72
CA LEU A 150 -5.75 1.48 3.09
C LEU A 150 -7.22 1.86 3.18
N ALA A 151 -7.71 2.74 2.31
CA ALA A 151 -9.11 3.14 2.29
C ALA A 151 -10.04 1.93 2.09
N ASN A 152 -9.67 1.01 1.19
CA ASN A 152 -10.47 -0.18 0.90
C ASN A 152 -10.53 -1.17 2.08
N VAL A 153 -9.40 -1.44 2.75
CA VAL A 153 -9.39 -2.32 3.95
C VAL A 153 -10.09 -1.66 5.12
N MET A 154 -9.77 -0.40 5.38
CA MET A 154 -10.25 0.28 6.58
C MET A 154 -11.71 0.69 6.49
N GLN A 155 -12.26 0.89 5.29
CA GLN A 155 -13.64 1.32 5.08
C GLN A 155 -14.00 2.48 6.04
N THR A 156 -15.05 2.34 6.85
CA THR A 156 -15.53 3.37 7.79
C THR A 156 -14.50 3.78 8.84
N TYR A 157 -13.51 2.94 9.16
CA TYR A 157 -12.40 3.31 10.05
C TYR A 157 -11.47 4.37 9.42
N PHE A 158 -11.52 4.54 8.09
CA PHE A 158 -10.69 5.51 7.37
C PHE A 158 -11.14 6.96 7.61
N VAL A 159 -12.38 7.19 8.03
CA VAL A 159 -13.00 8.52 8.20
C VAL A 159 -12.10 9.50 8.98
N LYS A 160 -11.45 9.05 10.05
CA LYS A 160 -10.58 9.91 10.88
C LYS A 160 -9.35 10.46 10.14
N TYR A 161 -9.00 9.89 8.99
CA TYR A 161 -7.83 10.29 8.18
C TYR A 161 -8.20 11.03 6.90
N TYR A 162 -9.49 11.12 6.55
CA TYR A 162 -9.98 11.72 5.32
C TYR A 162 -9.37 13.11 5.04
N ASN A 163 -9.48 14.00 6.03
CA ASN A 163 -9.00 15.39 5.93
C ASN A 163 -7.49 15.52 5.76
N LYS A 164 -6.72 14.45 6.00
CA LYS A 164 -5.26 14.45 5.85
C LYS A 164 -4.82 14.34 4.39
N PHE A 165 -5.60 13.64 3.56
CA PHE A 165 -5.20 13.32 2.19
C PHE A 165 -5.96 14.12 1.14
N MET A 166 -7.24 14.41 1.38
CA MET A 166 -8.11 15.05 0.38
C MET A 166 -7.56 16.36 -0.19
N PRO A 167 -7.00 17.30 0.61
CA PRO A 167 -6.41 18.52 0.05
C PRO A 167 -5.28 18.23 -0.96
N GLY A 168 -4.42 17.25 -0.66
CA GLY A 168 -3.33 16.85 -1.55
C GLY A 168 -3.81 16.14 -2.82
N LEU A 169 -4.83 15.29 -2.70
CA LEU A 169 -5.47 14.62 -3.85
C LEU A 169 -6.13 15.65 -4.79
N ILE A 170 -6.91 16.58 -4.25
CA ILE A 170 -7.55 17.66 -5.03
C ILE A 170 -6.47 18.51 -5.71
N ASN A 171 -5.42 18.87 -4.99
CA ASN A 171 -4.31 19.64 -5.56
C ASN A 171 -3.66 18.93 -6.76
N ILE A 172 -3.43 17.61 -6.69
CA ILE A 172 -2.93 16.85 -7.86
C ILE A 172 -3.91 16.95 -9.04
N LEU A 173 -5.21 16.76 -8.81
CA LEU A 173 -6.22 16.83 -9.88
C LEU A 173 -6.31 18.22 -10.53
N GLN A 174 -6.10 19.29 -9.76
CA GLN A 174 -6.13 20.66 -10.24
C GLN A 174 -4.82 21.11 -10.91
N THR A 175 -3.67 20.64 -10.43
CA THR A 175 -2.35 21.19 -10.81
C THR A 175 -1.49 20.26 -11.67
N ALA A 176 -1.73 18.94 -11.64
CA ALA A 176 -0.92 18.01 -12.43
C ALA A 176 -1.14 18.26 -13.94
N PRO A 177 -0.07 18.48 -14.73
CA PRO A 177 -0.19 18.67 -16.17
C PRO A 177 -0.71 17.39 -16.85
N PHE A 178 -1.05 17.47 -18.14
CA PHE A 178 -1.50 16.32 -18.94
C PHE A 178 -0.60 16.11 -20.17
N GLU A 179 0.71 16.28 -20.00
CA GLU A 179 1.66 16.36 -21.13
C GLU A 179 2.45 15.06 -21.32
N THR A 180 2.76 14.37 -20.22
CA THR A 180 3.56 13.14 -20.21
C THR A 180 2.75 11.95 -19.72
N THR A 181 3.10 10.74 -20.16
CA THR A 181 2.47 9.49 -19.70
C THR A 181 2.49 9.37 -18.17
N ALA A 182 3.60 9.71 -17.52
CA ALA A 182 3.71 9.67 -16.06
C ALA A 182 2.70 10.61 -15.36
N GLN A 183 2.44 11.79 -15.93
CA GLN A 183 1.44 12.71 -15.38
C GLN A 183 0.01 12.23 -15.62
N GLN A 184 -0.24 11.60 -16.78
CA GLN A 184 -1.54 10.99 -17.09
C GLN A 184 -1.84 9.83 -16.13
N GLU A 185 -0.86 8.96 -15.89
CA GLU A 185 -0.92 7.88 -14.90
C GLU A 185 -1.13 8.43 -13.49
N LEU A 186 -0.38 9.46 -13.09
CA LEU A 186 -0.57 10.11 -11.78
C LEU A 186 -2.00 10.58 -11.59
N ARG A 187 -2.57 11.28 -12.58
CA ARG A 187 -3.95 11.76 -12.52
C ARG A 187 -4.95 10.61 -12.47
N SER A 188 -4.76 9.58 -13.30
CA SER A 188 -5.61 8.38 -13.28
C SER A 188 -5.61 7.70 -11.91
N ASN A 189 -4.43 7.46 -11.35
CA ASN A 189 -4.27 6.85 -10.03
C ASN A 189 -4.88 7.74 -8.94
N CYS A 190 -4.73 9.06 -9.05
CA CYS A 190 -5.33 10.01 -8.11
C CYS A 190 -6.86 9.98 -8.16
N ILE A 191 -7.46 9.92 -9.36
CA ILE A 191 -8.92 9.79 -9.53
C ILE A 191 -9.41 8.49 -8.88
N GLN A 192 -8.73 7.37 -9.14
CA GLN A 192 -9.08 6.08 -8.54
C GLN A 192 -8.96 6.12 -7.01
N THR A 193 -7.90 6.74 -6.50
CA THR A 193 -7.68 6.89 -5.04
C THR A 193 -8.78 7.72 -4.39
N VAL A 194 -9.19 8.83 -5.01
CA VAL A 194 -10.33 9.63 -4.53
C VAL A 194 -11.60 8.78 -4.50
N GLY A 195 -11.84 7.93 -5.52
CA GLY A 195 -12.96 6.99 -5.53
C GLY A 195 -12.99 6.08 -4.30
N PHE A 196 -11.87 5.40 -3.99
CA PHE A 196 -11.77 4.55 -2.81
C PHE A 196 -11.92 5.32 -1.49
N VAL A 197 -11.33 6.52 -1.40
CA VAL A 197 -11.46 7.37 -0.20
C VAL A 197 -12.91 7.79 0.01
N LEU A 198 -13.62 8.17 -1.05
CA LEU A 198 -15.04 8.55 -0.97
C LEU A 198 -15.94 7.35 -0.63
N GLU A 199 -15.67 6.17 -1.18
CA GLU A 199 -16.40 4.94 -0.82
C GLU A 199 -16.21 4.59 0.67
N ALA A 200 -14.99 4.73 1.18
CA ALA A 200 -14.67 4.47 2.59
C ALA A 200 -15.40 5.41 3.56
N VAL A 201 -15.81 6.61 3.12
CA VAL A 201 -16.49 7.61 3.96
C VAL A 201 -17.95 7.87 3.56
N HIS A 202 -18.53 7.06 2.65
CA HIS A 202 -19.84 7.35 2.04
C HIS A 202 -20.99 7.46 3.05
N ASP A 203 -20.91 6.76 4.18
CA ASP A 203 -21.90 6.83 5.27
C ASP A 203 -21.85 8.16 6.06
N GLN A 204 -20.79 8.94 5.92
CA GLN A 204 -20.58 10.23 6.57
C GLN A 204 -20.85 11.38 5.58
N LYS A 205 -22.14 11.62 5.30
CA LYS A 205 -22.62 12.61 4.32
C LYS A 205 -21.99 14.00 4.47
N GLU A 206 -21.76 14.44 5.71
CA GLU A 206 -21.19 15.76 6.01
C GLU A 206 -19.75 15.92 5.46
N LEU A 207 -18.92 14.88 5.53
CA LEU A 207 -17.52 14.93 5.04
C LEU A 207 -17.43 14.76 3.51
N ALA A 208 -18.33 13.95 2.92
CA ALA A 208 -18.37 13.76 1.48
C ALA A 208 -18.80 15.04 0.72
N GLU A 209 -19.67 15.85 1.33
CA GLU A 209 -20.14 17.12 0.76
C GLU A 209 -19.07 18.24 0.86
N GLU A 210 -18.20 18.22 1.87
CA GLU A 210 -17.12 19.22 2.01
C GLU A 210 -16.00 19.04 0.97
N GLY A 211 -15.66 17.79 0.61
CA GLY A 211 -14.63 17.51 -0.39
C GLY A 211 -15.06 17.71 -1.85
N ALA A 212 -16.37 17.75 -2.13
CA ALA A 212 -16.91 18.00 -3.46
C ALA A 212 -17.10 19.51 -3.77
N ASN A 213 -17.08 20.35 -2.74
CA ASN A 213 -17.37 21.79 -2.82
C ASN A 213 -16.13 22.69 -2.66
N GLN A 214 -14.92 22.12 -2.61
CA GLN A 214 -13.62 22.83 -2.61
C GLN A 214 -12.90 22.63 -3.96
#